data_AF-A0A603BCT4-F1
#
_entry.id   AF-A0A603BCT4-F1
#
_cell.length_a   1.000
_cell.length_b   1.000
_cell.length_c   1.000
_cell.angle_alpha   90.00
_cell.angle_beta   90.00
_cell.angle_gamma   90.00
#
_symmetry.space_group_name_H-M   'P 1'
#
loop_
_entity.id
_entity.type
_entity.pdbx_description
1 polymer ?
#
loop_
_entity_poly.entity_id
_entity_poly.type
_entity_poly.pdbx_seq_one_letter_code
_entity_poly.pdbx_strand_id
1 'polypeptide(L)'
;MRPRTHRQLVSVEVMWPAQTLPLPLQQAVEALTQGETPDQIIARMNLQGFQAWREATSPQDEHDIFQVRLDEAHEARFLCRYITLPLH
;
A
#
# COMPACT_ATOMS: atom_id res chain seq x y z
N MET A 1 -30.59 6.09 -5.80
CA MET A 1 -29.19 6.27 -6.26
C MET A 1 -28.31 6.39 -5.03
N ARG A 2 -27.32 5.51 -4.85
CA ARG A 2 -26.30 5.76 -3.83
C ARG A 2 -25.39 6.89 -4.35
N PRO A 3 -25.05 7.90 -3.53
CA PRO A 3 -24.07 8.89 -3.94
C PRO A 3 -22.80 8.17 -4.36
N ARG A 4 -22.27 8.51 -5.54
CA ARG A 4 -20.96 8.00 -5.96
C ARG A 4 -19.95 8.56 -4.97
N THR A 5 -19.07 7.71 -4.45
CA THR A 5 -17.97 8.12 -3.58
C THR A 5 -16.67 7.60 -4.16
N HIS A 6 -15.57 8.33 -3.97
CA HIS A 6 -14.23 7.85 -4.31
C HIS A 6 -13.36 7.80 -3.05
N ARG A 7 -12.47 6.80 -2.98
CA ARG A 7 -11.47 6.67 -1.93
C ARG A 7 -10.24 7.45 -2.34
N GLN A 8 -9.86 8.45 -1.54
CA GLN A 8 -8.61 9.18 -1.72
C GLN A 8 -7.61 8.75 -0.66
N LEU A 9 -6.40 8.37 -1.09
CA LEU A 9 -5.30 8.08 -0.18
C LEU A 9 -4.85 9.36 0.51
N VAL A 10 -4.78 9.33 1.84
CA VAL A 10 -4.38 10.50 2.65
C VAL A 10 -3.06 10.29 3.39
N SER A 11 -2.69 9.03 3.63
CA SER A 11 -1.48 8.70 4.37
C SER A 11 -1.02 7.30 4.05
N VAL A 12 0.30 7.13 3.97
CA VAL A 12 0.98 5.83 3.91
C VAL A 12 1.95 5.78 5.07
N GLU A 13 1.78 4.79 5.93
CA GLU A 13 2.78 4.44 6.94
C GLU A 13 3.52 3.19 6.50
N VAL A 14 4.84 3.18 6.66
CA VAL A 14 5.70 2.03 6.34
C VAL A 14 6.45 1.61 7.59
N MET A 15 6.16 0.41 8.07
CA MET A 15 6.94 -0.25 9.11
C MET A 15 8.05 -1.04 8.42
N TRP A 16 9.30 -0.66 8.70
CA TRP A 16 10.50 -1.27 8.12
C TRP A 16 11.56 -1.42 9.22
N PRO A 17 12.21 -2.59 9.37
CA PRO A 17 13.11 -2.86 10.48
C PRO A 17 14.47 -2.14 10.38
N ALA A 18 14.88 -1.67 9.20
CA ALA A 18 16.17 -0.99 9.02
C ALA A 18 16.04 0.53 9.01
N GLN A 19 17.17 1.22 9.21
CA GLN A 19 17.19 2.68 9.32
C GLN A 19 16.90 3.40 7.99
N THR A 20 17.20 2.77 6.86
CA THR A 20 16.96 3.32 5.51
C THR A 20 15.98 2.43 4.76
N LEU A 21 14.96 3.04 4.18
CA LEU A 21 14.01 2.35 3.32
C LEU A 21 14.70 2.07 1.96
N PRO A 22 14.78 0.82 1.50
CA PRO A 22 15.39 0.50 0.21
C PRO A 22 14.58 1.05 -0.98
N LEU A 23 15.26 1.27 -2.10
CA LEU A 23 14.70 1.95 -3.28
C LEU A 23 13.37 1.36 -3.78
N PRO A 24 13.17 0.03 -3.89
CA PRO A 24 11.89 -0.51 -4.33
C PRO A 24 10.73 -0.08 -3.43
N LEU A 25 10.95 -0.04 -2.11
CA LEU A 25 9.93 0.36 -1.15
C LEU A 25 9.70 1.88 -1.17
N GLN A 26 10.73 2.69 -1.40
CA GLN A 26 10.56 4.14 -1.64
C GLN A 26 9.68 4.39 -2.87
N GLN A 27 9.96 3.69 -3.98
CA GLN A 27 9.17 3.78 -5.21
C GLN A 27 7.73 3.31 -5.02
N ALA A 28 7.47 2.34 -4.12
CA ALA A 28 6.12 1.97 -3.74
C ALA A 28 5.38 3.09 -3.02
N VAL A 29 6.02 3.77 -2.06
CA VAL A 29 5.42 4.91 -1.36
C VAL A 29 5.10 6.04 -2.34
N GLU A 30 6.04 6.40 -3.20
CA GLU A 30 5.83 7.45 -4.21
C GLU A 30 4.67 7.10 -5.15
N ALA A 31 4.64 5.87 -5.67
CA ALA A 31 3.56 5.39 -6.53
C ALA A 31 2.19 5.44 -5.84
N LEU A 32 2.10 5.02 -4.58
CA LEU A 32 0.88 5.13 -3.78
C LEU A 32 0.43 6.61 -3.69
N THR A 33 1.35 7.52 -3.39
CA THR A 33 1.03 8.96 -3.32
C THR A 33 0.65 9.57 -4.66
N GLN A 34 1.06 8.96 -5.77
CA GLN A 34 0.65 9.33 -7.13
C GLN A 34 -0.70 8.73 -7.55
N GLY A 35 -1.31 7.90 -6.70
CA GLY A 35 -2.62 7.30 -6.91
C GLY A 35 -2.61 5.87 -7.41
N GLU A 36 -1.45 5.19 -7.47
CA GLU A 36 -1.44 3.74 -7.65
C GLU A 36 -2.10 3.06 -6.43
N THR A 37 -2.81 1.96 -6.69
CA THR A 37 -3.46 1.19 -5.63
C THR A 37 -2.51 0.18 -5.01
N PRO A 38 -2.73 -0.25 -3.75
CA PRO A 38 -1.94 -1.32 -3.15
C PRO A 38 -1.89 -2.59 -4.00
N ASP A 39 -2.97 -2.93 -4.71
CA ASP A 39 -3.00 -4.10 -5.60
C ASP A 39 -2.04 -3.94 -6.79
N GLN A 40 -1.92 -2.73 -7.35
CA GLN A 40 -0.95 -2.44 -8.40
C GLN A 40 0.49 -2.54 -7.89
N ILE A 41 0.75 -2.02 -6.68
CA ILE A 41 2.06 -2.13 -6.03
C ILE A 41 2.42 -3.60 -5.78
N ILE A 42 1.49 -4.37 -5.20
CA ILE A 42 1.68 -5.81 -4.93
C ILE A 42 2.00 -6.56 -6.22
N ALA A 43 1.22 -6.33 -7.28
CA ALA A 43 1.45 -6.97 -8.58
C ALA A 43 2.83 -6.61 -9.13
N ARG A 44 3.21 -5.33 -9.09
CA ARG A 44 4.52 -4.84 -9.56
C ARG A 44 5.68 -5.44 -8.77
N MET A 45 5.59 -5.50 -7.45
CA MET A 45 6.62 -6.08 -6.59
C MET A 45 6.82 -7.57 -6.88
N ASN A 46 5.72 -8.32 -7.03
CA ASN A 46 5.78 -9.74 -7.40
C ASN A 46 6.42 -9.95 -8.78
N LEU A 47 6.13 -9.09 -9.76
CA LEU A 47 6.76 -9.14 -11.09
C LEU A 47 8.26 -8.83 -11.05
N GLN A 48 8.73 -8.04 -10.09
CA GLN A 48 10.14 -7.74 -9.87
C GLN A 48 10.88 -8.86 -9.12
N GLY A 49 10.18 -9.93 -8.71
CA GLY A 49 10.75 -11.08 -8.00
C GLY A 49 10.70 -10.96 -6.46
N PHE A 50 10.09 -9.90 -5.92
CA PHE A 50 9.83 -9.79 -4.48
C PHE A 50 8.58 -10.57 -4.10
N GLN A 51 8.38 -10.83 -2.81
CA GLN A 51 7.14 -11.42 -2.32
C GLN A 51 6.27 -10.32 -1.73
N ALA A 52 5.13 -10.02 -2.36
CA ALA A 52 4.18 -9.03 -1.87
C ALA A 52 2.77 -9.62 -1.77
N TRP A 53 2.06 -9.33 -0.67
CA TRP A 53 0.70 -9.82 -0.45
C TRP A 53 -0.12 -8.85 0.41
N ARG A 54 -1.44 -8.92 0.26
CA ARG A 54 -2.38 -8.16 1.09
C ARG A 54 -2.63 -8.90 2.40
N GLU A 55 -2.76 -8.16 3.49
CA GLU A 55 -3.16 -8.72 4.78
C GLU A 55 -4.68 -8.92 4.80
N ALA A 56 -5.15 -10.11 5.19
CA ALA A 56 -6.56 -10.50 5.07
C ALA A 56 -7.51 -9.80 6.07
N THR A 57 -6.98 -9.03 7.03
CA THR A 57 -7.71 -8.64 8.25
C THR A 57 -8.14 -7.17 8.33
N SER A 58 -7.98 -6.34 7.29
CA SER A 58 -8.53 -4.99 7.36
C SER A 58 -10.04 -4.97 7.07
N PRO A 59 -10.89 -4.44 7.99
CA PRO A 59 -12.27 -4.13 7.66
C PRO A 59 -12.29 -3.13 6.49
N GLN A 60 -13.07 -3.47 5.46
CA GLN A 60 -12.90 -3.08 4.06
C GLN A 60 -12.95 -1.58 3.70
N ASP A 61 -13.08 -0.66 4.66
CA ASP A 61 -13.48 0.72 4.36
C ASP A 61 -12.59 1.85 4.89
N GLU A 62 -11.60 1.60 5.76
CA GLU A 62 -10.78 2.70 6.31
C GLU A 62 -9.31 2.67 5.87
N HIS A 63 -8.73 1.48 5.77
CA HIS A 63 -7.32 1.34 5.45
C HIS A 63 -7.04 -0.01 4.77
N ASP A 64 -6.05 -0.01 3.88
CA ASP A 64 -5.51 -1.24 3.30
C ASP A 64 -4.16 -1.53 3.93
N ILE A 65 -3.90 -2.79 4.23
CA ILE A 65 -2.60 -3.25 4.71
C ILE A 65 -2.05 -4.25 3.72
N PHE A 66 -0.80 -4.05 3.30
CA PHE A 66 -0.07 -5.04 2.52
C PHE A 66 1.38 -5.12 2.99
N GLN A 67 2.00 -6.24 2.68
CA GLN A 67 3.35 -6.56 3.10
C GLN A 67 4.21 -6.82 1.85
N VAL A 68 5.48 -6.43 1.92
CA VAL A 68 6.49 -6.68 0.91
C VAL A 68 7.72 -7.24 1.60
N ARG A 69 8.05 -8.49 1.29
CA ARG A 69 9.28 -9.14 1.73
C ARG A 69 10.32 -9.02 0.61
N LEU A 70 11.42 -8.35 0.94
CA LEU A 70 12.55 -8.19 0.04
C LEU A 70 13.53 -9.37 0.14
N ASP A 71 13.72 -9.89 1.35
CA ASP A 71 14.51 -11.10 1.63
C ASP A 71 14.04 -11.77 2.93
N GLU A 72 14.72 -12.84 3.37
CA GLU A 72 14.32 -13.62 4.55
C GLU A 72 14.30 -12.82 5.88
N ALA A 73 15.09 -11.75 5.99
CA ALA A 73 15.20 -10.94 7.19
C ALA A 73 14.45 -9.60 7.09
N HIS A 74 14.12 -9.19 5.87
CA HIS A 74 13.61 -7.85 5.62
C HIS A 74 12.21 -7.85 5.01
N GLU A 75 11.24 -7.56 5.87
CA GLU A 75 9.83 -7.42 5.54
C GLU A 75 9.35 -6.00 5.86
N ALA A 76 8.66 -5.39 4.92
CA ALA A 76 8.03 -4.10 5.05
C ALA A 76 6.52 -4.27 5.14
N ARG A 77 5.88 -3.54 6.06
CA ARG A 77 4.43 -3.49 6.17
C ARG A 77 3.94 -2.08 5.88
N PHE A 78 3.05 -1.99 4.91
CA PHE A 78 2.45 -0.74 4.44
C PHE A 78 1.03 -0.63 4.97
N LEU A 79 0.71 0.51 5.59
CA LEU A 79 -0.63 0.88 6.02
C LEU A 79 -1.08 2.10 5.21
N CYS A 80 -2.02 1.88 4.30
CA CYS A 80 -2.59 2.92 3.45
C CYS A 80 -3.92 3.37 4.04
N ARG A 81 -4.02 4.62 4.48
CA ARG A 81 -5.28 5.18 4.98
C ARG A 81 -5.99 6.00 3.92
N TYR A 82 -7.30 5.83 3.86
CA TYR A 82 -8.14 6.50 2.88
C TYR A 82 -9.23 7.31 3.56
N ILE A 83 -9.69 8.34 2.87
CA ILE A 83 -10.96 9.01 3.18
C ILE A 83 -11.92 8.78 2.03
N THR A 84 -13.21 8.69 2.36
CA THR A 84 -14.28 8.56 1.37
C THR A 84 -14.84 9.94 1.09
N LEU A 85 -14.67 10.41 -0.15
CA LEU A 85 -15.18 11.71 -0.59
C LEU A 85 -16.38 11.53 -1.52
N PRO A 86 -17.42 12.38 -1.40
CA PRO A 86 -18.54 12.38 -2.34
C PRO A 86 -18.07 12.83 -3.73
N LEU A 87 -18.50 12.12 -4.76
CA LEU A 87 -18.41 12.56 -6.15
C LEU A 87 -19.66 13.40 -6.44
N HIS A 88 -19.45 14.70 -6.69
CA HIS A 88 -20.48 15.64 -7.11
C HIS A 88 -20.82 15.50 -8.59
#